data_AF-A0A3L7NFM1-F1
#
_entry.id   AF-A0A3L7NFM1-F1
#
_cell.length_a   1.000
_cell.length_b   1.000
_cell.length_c   1.000
_cell.angle_alpha   90.00
_cell.angle_beta   90.00
_cell.angle_gamma   90.00
#
_symmetry.space_group_name_H-M   'P 1'
#
loop_
_entity.id
_entity.type
_entity.pdbx_description
1 polymer ?
#
loop_
_entity_poly.entity_id
_entity_poly.type
_entity_poly.pdbx_seq_one_letter_code
_entity_poly.pdbx_strand_id
1 'polypeptide(L)'
;MIWVAQPARLVGVGAVIGTTNHSRCRYRGDPTSSRRMRTPTLVFVSQVRMPLENEWYKAAYYKGGSTNAGYWTYATQSDSAPGTTIGSSANQANYNSAIGTATDVGSFSGSGSFYGTFDQSGNVYQWNDLDGTAGSSRRLRGGFWGNGSYHVSSSHRSFNGDPSIE
;
A
#
# COMPACT_ATOMS: atom_id res chain seq x y z
N MET A 1 -10.84 14.78 -1.94
CA MET A 1 -9.62 14.80 -1.11
C MET A 1 -8.99 13.42 -1.21
N ILE A 2 -7.93 13.25 -2.00
CA ILE A 2 -7.33 11.94 -2.30
C ILE A 2 -6.38 11.58 -1.15
N TRP A 3 -6.78 10.61 -0.32
CA TRP A 3 -5.89 10.04 0.69
C TRP A 3 -5.14 8.85 0.08
N VAL A 4 -3.86 9.07 -0.21
CA VAL A 4 -2.89 7.98 -0.43
C VAL A 4 -2.53 7.43 0.93
N ALA A 5 -2.58 6.11 1.13
CA ALA A 5 -2.02 5.45 2.30
C ALA A 5 -0.57 5.94 2.46
N GLN A 6 -0.30 6.75 3.49
CA GLN A 6 1.04 7.23 3.79
C GLN A 6 1.88 6.00 4.15
N PRO A 7 2.96 5.67 3.41
CA PRO A 7 3.87 4.65 3.86
C PRO A 7 4.52 5.12 5.16
N ALA A 8 4.65 4.22 6.14
CA ALA A 8 5.51 4.48 7.28
C ALA A 8 6.90 4.89 6.76
N ARG A 9 7.44 6.01 7.29
CA ARG A 9 8.81 6.45 7.00
C ARG A 9 9.74 5.25 7.20
N LEU A 10 10.36 4.79 6.12
CA LEU A 10 11.51 3.89 6.19
C LEU A 10 12.63 4.64 6.92
N VAL A 11 12.78 4.36 8.22
CA VAL A 11 13.99 4.70 8.97
C VAL A 11 15.08 3.80 8.42
N GLY A 12 16.12 4.43 7.86
CA GLY A 12 17.06 3.78 6.96
C GLY A 12 17.82 2.60 7.55
N VAL A 13 18.02 1.59 6.72
CA VAL A 13 19.21 0.73 6.77
C VAL A 13 19.65 0.56 5.32
N GLY A 14 20.87 1.02 5.02
CA GLY A 14 21.44 1.00 3.67
C GLY A 14 21.56 -0.42 3.14
N ALA A 15 20.98 -0.68 1.97
CA ALA A 15 21.26 -1.86 1.18
C ALA A 15 22.09 -1.44 -0.04
N VAL A 16 23.39 -1.75 0.01
CA VAL A 16 24.26 -1.76 -1.16
C VAL A 16 23.82 -2.94 -2.02
N ILE A 17 23.10 -2.68 -3.11
CA ILE A 17 22.80 -3.69 -4.13
C ILE A 17 23.73 -3.42 -5.31
N GLY A 18 24.82 -4.17 -5.37
CA GLY A 18 25.66 -4.23 -6.57
C GLY A 18 24.93 -4.99 -7.66
N THR A 19 24.72 -4.36 -8.82
CA THR A 19 24.42 -5.07 -10.06
C THR A 19 25.50 -4.76 -11.08
N THR A 20 26.30 -5.79 -11.37
CA THR A 20 27.32 -5.77 -12.42
C THR A 20 26.62 -5.72 -13.79
N ASN A 21 26.47 -4.54 -14.38
CA ASN A 21 26.13 -4.43 -15.79
C ASN A 21 27.42 -4.35 -16.62
N HIS A 22 27.82 -5.49 -17.19
CA HIS A 22 28.79 -5.53 -18.28
C HIS A 22 28.18 -4.92 -19.54
N SER A 23 28.40 -3.62 -19.73
CA SER A 23 28.26 -2.98 -21.04
C SER A 23 29.66 -2.83 -21.64
N ARG A 24 30.00 -3.69 -22.60
CA ARG A 24 31.24 -3.59 -23.40
C ARG A 24 31.30 -2.21 -24.08
N CYS A 25 32.17 -1.33 -23.58
CA CYS A 25 32.71 -0.23 -24.38
C CYS A 25 34.01 -0.71 -25.04
N ARG A 26 34.09 -0.65 -26.38
CA ARG A 26 35.35 -0.86 -27.11
C ARG A 26 36.26 0.34 -26.85
N TYR A 27 37.47 0.10 -26.36
CA TYR A 27 38.53 1.10 -26.30
C TYR A 27 39.35 1.05 -27.60
N ARG A 28 39.32 2.11 -28.42
CA ARG A 28 40.48 2.51 -29.24
C ARG A 28 41.11 3.68 -28.49
N GLY A 29 42.33 3.48 -27.99
CA GLY A 29 42.96 4.38 -27.03
C GLY A 29 43.42 5.72 -27.60
N ASP A 30 43.33 6.74 -26.77
CA ASP A 30 44.17 7.95 -26.78
C ASP A 30 44.46 8.30 -25.29
N PRO A 31 45.73 8.31 -24.83
CA PRO A 31 46.08 8.33 -23.41
C PRO A 31 46.25 9.74 -22.78
N THR A 32 45.50 10.78 -23.18
CA THR A 32 45.77 12.15 -22.65
C THR A 32 44.56 13.01 -22.23
N SER A 33 43.43 12.44 -21.79
CA SER A 33 42.34 13.25 -21.21
C SER A 33 41.91 12.76 -19.82
N SER A 34 42.29 13.49 -18.77
CA SER A 34 41.77 13.33 -17.42
C SER A 34 40.34 13.91 -17.30
N ARG A 35 39.39 13.27 -18.00
CA ARG A 35 37.97 13.64 -17.88
C ARG A 35 37.46 13.13 -16.53
N ARG A 36 37.33 14.03 -15.54
CA ARG A 36 36.64 13.77 -14.27
C ARG A 36 35.29 13.13 -14.58
N MET A 37 35.13 11.84 -14.28
CA MET A 37 33.83 11.18 -14.32
C MET A 37 32.98 11.82 -13.22
N ARG A 38 32.09 12.74 -13.60
CA ARG A 38 30.93 13.05 -12.77
C ARG A 38 30.03 11.82 -12.85
N THR A 39 30.02 11.03 -11.78
CA THR A 39 28.99 10.01 -11.59
C THR A 39 27.63 10.71 -11.69
N PRO A 40 26.74 10.35 -12.62
CA PRO A 40 25.42 10.94 -12.66
C PRO A 40 24.71 10.56 -11.36
N THR A 41 24.42 11.55 -10.53
CA THR A 41 23.52 11.36 -9.39
C THR A 41 22.14 11.10 -9.96
N LEU A 42 21.67 9.86 -9.88
CA LEU A 42 20.29 9.51 -10.21
C LEU A 42 19.38 10.26 -9.24
N VAL A 43 18.74 11.31 -9.74
CA VAL A 43 17.66 11.99 -9.04
C VAL A 43 16.43 11.12 -9.20
N PHE A 44 16.14 10.28 -8.21
CA PHE A 44 14.87 9.55 -8.18
C PHE A 44 13.77 10.52 -7.80
N VAL A 45 13.01 10.99 -8.79
CA VAL A 45 11.71 11.60 -8.53
C VAL A 45 10.74 10.49 -8.17
N SER A 46 10.22 10.51 -6.94
CA SER A 46 9.15 9.61 -6.53
C SER A 46 7.87 10.00 -7.28
N GLN A 47 7.40 9.12 -8.15
CA GLN A 47 6.10 9.29 -8.80
C GLN A 47 5.02 8.72 -7.88
N VAL A 48 4.05 9.56 -7.49
CA VAL A 48 2.85 9.13 -6.77
C VAL A 48 1.80 8.74 -7.81
N ARG A 49 1.24 7.53 -7.68
CA ARG A 49 0.13 7.05 -8.50
C ARG A 49 -0.94 6.39 -7.64
N MET A 50 -2.13 6.22 -8.20
CA MET A 50 -3.12 5.32 -7.61
C MET A 50 -2.54 3.89 -7.58
N PRO A 51 -2.71 3.15 -6.47
CA PRO A 51 -2.25 1.77 -6.42
C PRO A 51 -3.05 0.94 -7.41
N LEU A 52 -2.41 -0.10 -7.97
CA LEU A 52 -3.14 -1.17 -8.63
C LEU A 52 -3.90 -1.99 -7.56
N GLU A 53 -4.94 -2.69 -7.99
CA GLU A 53 -5.75 -3.58 -7.14
C GLU A 53 -4.87 -4.61 -6.41
N ASN A 54 -3.89 -5.21 -7.10
CA ASN A 54 -2.99 -6.20 -6.53
C ASN A 54 -1.98 -5.58 -5.55
N GLU A 55 -1.52 -4.35 -5.80
CA GLU A 55 -0.62 -3.61 -4.91
C GLU A 55 -1.34 -3.25 -3.61
N TRP A 56 -2.56 -2.71 -3.72
CA TRP A 56 -3.41 -2.41 -2.57
C TRP A 56 -3.70 -3.69 -1.76
N TYR A 57 -4.10 -4.76 -2.43
CA TYR A 57 -4.43 -6.03 -1.78
C TYR A 57 -3.23 -6.64 -1.04
N LYS A 58 -2.03 -6.55 -1.62
CA LYS A 58 -0.81 -7.03 -0.99
C LYS A 58 -0.42 -6.16 0.20
N ALA A 59 -0.54 -4.84 0.10
CA ALA A 59 -0.29 -3.93 1.21
C ALA A 59 -1.22 -4.20 2.41
N ALA A 60 -2.48 -4.55 2.13
CA ALA A 60 -3.49 -4.83 3.14
C ALA A 60 -3.27 -6.17 3.85
N TYR A 61 -3.20 -7.26 3.08
CA TYR A 61 -3.48 -8.58 3.62
C TYR A 61 -2.29 -9.52 3.67
N TYR A 62 -1.13 -9.15 3.11
CA TYR A 62 -0.02 -10.08 2.98
C TYR A 62 0.50 -10.57 4.34
N LYS A 63 0.61 -11.90 4.48
CA LYS A 63 1.27 -12.59 5.60
C LYS A 63 2.78 -12.58 5.37
N GLY A 64 3.46 -11.51 5.75
CA GLY A 64 4.91 -11.41 5.60
C GLY A 64 5.69 -12.15 6.70
N GLY A 65 6.92 -12.56 6.38
CA GLY A 65 7.90 -13.05 7.36
C GLY A 65 7.69 -14.47 7.91
N SER A 66 6.75 -15.27 7.37
CA SER A 66 6.54 -16.66 7.79
C SER A 66 6.72 -17.67 6.66
N THR A 67 7.01 -18.92 7.00
CA THR A 67 7.02 -20.07 6.07
C THR A 67 5.63 -20.42 5.53
N ASN A 68 4.58 -19.89 6.16
CA ASN A 68 3.19 -19.95 5.70
C ASN A 68 2.85 -18.66 4.94
N ALA A 69 3.45 -18.50 3.76
CA ALA A 69 3.12 -17.40 2.86
C ALA A 69 1.63 -17.44 2.50
N GLY A 70 0.97 -16.28 2.49
CA GLY A 70 -0.46 -16.18 2.20
C GLY A 70 -1.03 -14.81 2.46
N TYR A 71 -2.34 -14.77 2.69
CA TYR A 71 -3.06 -13.54 3.01
C TYR A 71 -3.96 -13.73 4.22
N TRP A 72 -4.10 -12.68 5.02
CA TRP A 72 -5.07 -12.58 6.10
C TRP A 72 -6.47 -12.29 5.54
N THR A 73 -7.48 -12.69 6.31
CA THR A 73 -8.87 -12.30 6.03
C THR A 73 -9.09 -10.81 6.27
N TYR A 74 -8.39 -10.21 7.25
CA TYR A 74 -8.46 -8.79 7.58
C TYR A 74 -7.08 -8.15 7.59
N ALA A 75 -7.02 -6.86 7.24
CA ALA A 75 -5.76 -6.12 7.12
C ALA A 75 -5.06 -5.92 8.47
N THR A 76 -5.76 -6.18 9.56
CA THR A 76 -5.31 -6.14 10.95
C THR A 76 -4.45 -7.35 11.37
N GLN A 77 -3.93 -8.10 10.39
CA GLN A 77 -3.14 -9.31 10.56
C GLN A 77 -3.88 -10.43 11.30
N SER A 78 -5.16 -10.61 10.97
CA SER A 78 -6.04 -11.60 11.61
C SER A 78 -6.97 -12.28 10.61
N ASP A 79 -7.29 -13.55 10.89
CA ASP A 79 -8.36 -14.29 10.20
C ASP A 79 -9.71 -14.20 10.94
N SER A 80 -9.71 -13.67 12.16
CA SER A 80 -10.93 -13.36 12.91
C SER A 80 -11.33 -11.90 12.72
N ALA A 81 -12.65 -11.63 12.72
CA ALA A 81 -13.17 -10.28 12.57
C ALA A 81 -12.55 -9.31 13.60
N PRO A 82 -12.20 -8.07 13.20
CA PRO A 82 -11.69 -7.08 14.13
C PRO A 82 -12.71 -6.69 15.20
N GLY A 83 -12.26 -6.25 16.37
CA GLY A 83 -13.09 -5.45 17.27
C GLY A 83 -13.23 -4.01 16.75
N THR A 84 -13.95 -3.18 17.51
CA THR A 84 -14.25 -1.78 17.14
C THR A 84 -13.79 -0.77 18.19
N THR A 85 -12.83 -1.13 19.05
CA THR A 85 -12.31 -0.28 20.10
C THR A 85 -11.13 0.54 19.58
N ILE A 86 -11.25 1.87 19.61
CA ILE A 86 -10.17 2.81 19.28
C ILE A 86 -9.00 2.63 20.26
N GLY A 87 -7.77 2.71 19.75
CA GLY A 87 -6.55 2.63 20.56
C GLY A 87 -5.46 1.74 19.95
N SER A 88 -4.55 1.29 20.80
CA SER A 88 -3.37 0.52 20.41
C SER A 88 -3.53 -1.00 20.50
N SER A 89 -4.75 -1.48 20.73
CA SER A 89 -5.03 -2.92 20.72
C SER A 89 -4.90 -3.49 19.31
N ALA A 90 -4.44 -4.74 19.23
CA ALA A 90 -4.42 -5.48 17.97
C ALA A 90 -5.84 -5.86 17.52
N ASN A 91 -5.96 -6.13 16.23
CA ASN A 91 -7.19 -6.58 15.59
C ASN A 91 -8.42 -5.70 15.89
N GLN A 92 -8.30 -4.40 15.65
CA GLN A 92 -9.36 -3.40 15.76
C GLN A 92 -9.50 -2.62 14.45
N ALA A 93 -10.74 -2.23 14.12
CA ALA A 93 -11.00 -1.37 12.98
C ALA A 93 -12.33 -0.61 13.13
N ASN A 94 -12.54 0.42 12.31
CA ASN A 94 -13.79 1.17 12.28
C ASN A 94 -14.78 0.58 11.27
N TYR A 95 -15.78 -0.14 11.75
CA TYR A 95 -16.85 -0.71 10.93
C TYR A 95 -18.12 -0.96 11.78
N ASN A 96 -19.18 -1.49 11.16
CA ASN A 96 -20.47 -1.83 11.79
C ASN A 96 -21.18 -0.64 12.46
N SER A 97 -20.93 0.57 11.99
CA SER A 97 -21.40 1.83 12.58
C SER A 97 -21.05 1.98 14.06
N ALA A 98 -20.03 1.27 14.56
CA ALA A 98 -19.70 1.26 15.98
C ALA A 98 -19.26 2.64 16.50
N ILE A 99 -18.54 3.41 15.67
CA ILE A 99 -18.19 4.81 15.94
C ILE A 99 -19.21 5.76 15.30
N GLY A 100 -19.90 5.34 14.24
CA GLY A 100 -20.92 6.14 13.54
C GLY A 100 -20.36 7.18 12.57
N THR A 101 -19.04 7.26 12.41
CA THR A 101 -18.36 8.16 11.49
C THR A 101 -16.97 7.62 11.13
N ALA A 102 -16.32 8.21 10.12
CA ALA A 102 -14.91 8.01 9.87
C ALA A 102 -14.06 8.56 11.05
N THR A 103 -12.94 7.90 11.31
CA THR A 103 -11.99 8.27 12.38
C THR A 103 -10.72 8.84 11.77
N ASP A 104 -9.97 9.60 12.59
CA ASP A 104 -8.63 10.04 12.24
C ASP A 104 -7.75 8.84 11.86
N VAL A 105 -6.88 9.03 10.86
CA VAL A 105 -5.99 7.98 10.36
C VAL A 105 -5.11 7.47 11.49
N GLY A 106 -5.04 6.14 11.64
CA GLY A 106 -4.24 5.51 12.69
C GLY A 106 -4.85 5.54 14.09
N SER A 107 -6.14 5.87 14.24
CA SER A 107 -6.88 5.73 15.51
C SER A 107 -6.83 4.29 16.06
N PHE A 108 -6.62 3.29 15.20
CA PHE A 108 -6.41 1.88 15.54
C PHE A 108 -4.93 1.50 15.40
N SER A 109 -4.06 2.19 16.14
CA SER A 109 -2.59 2.16 15.98
C SER A 109 -1.94 0.80 16.22
N GLY A 110 -2.61 -0.13 16.90
CA GLY A 110 -2.16 -1.51 17.09
C GLY A 110 -2.54 -2.47 15.96
N SER A 111 -3.26 -2.00 14.95
CA SER A 111 -3.96 -2.83 13.96
C SER A 111 -3.48 -2.61 12.53
N GLY A 112 -2.22 -2.21 12.36
CA GLY A 112 -1.60 -2.08 11.05
C GLY A 112 -1.37 -3.42 10.35
N SER A 113 -1.29 -3.38 9.02
CA SER A 113 -0.88 -4.54 8.22
C SER A 113 0.60 -4.89 8.43
N PHE A 114 1.05 -5.98 7.80
CA PHE A 114 2.46 -6.36 7.81
C PHE A 114 3.39 -5.24 7.30
N TYR A 115 2.93 -4.46 6.31
CA TYR A 115 3.70 -3.32 5.78
C TYR A 115 3.52 -2.03 6.57
N GLY A 116 2.84 -2.09 7.73
CA GLY A 116 2.63 -0.95 8.62
C GLY A 116 1.59 0.05 8.12
N THR A 117 0.69 -0.36 7.22
CA THR A 117 -0.40 0.50 6.76
C THR A 117 -1.64 0.33 7.62
N PHE A 118 -2.34 1.43 7.91
CA PHE A 118 -3.55 1.44 8.75
C PHE A 118 -4.83 1.56 7.92
N ASP A 119 -5.96 1.27 8.56
CA ASP A 119 -7.31 1.57 8.07
C ASP A 119 -7.66 0.94 6.71
N GLN A 120 -7.14 -0.27 6.44
CA GLN A 120 -7.44 -1.07 5.24
C GLN A 120 -8.51 -2.16 5.46
N SER A 121 -9.10 -2.20 6.66
CA SER A 121 -10.28 -3.03 7.00
C SER A 121 -11.36 -2.17 7.68
N GLY A 122 -11.79 -1.10 7.01
CA GLY A 122 -12.86 -0.21 7.48
C GLY A 122 -12.50 1.26 7.27
N ASN A 123 -13.12 2.12 8.08
CA ASN A 123 -13.03 3.57 8.01
C ASN A 123 -13.68 4.13 6.71
N VAL A 124 -12.99 4.04 5.57
CA VAL A 124 -13.48 4.51 4.28
C VAL A 124 -13.05 3.57 3.15
N TYR A 125 -13.90 3.46 2.12
CA TYR A 125 -13.50 2.80 0.88
C TYR A 125 -12.31 3.52 0.25
N GLN A 126 -11.36 2.74 -0.28
CA GLN A 126 -10.16 3.24 -0.94
C GLN A 126 -10.19 2.87 -2.42
N TRP A 127 -10.05 3.90 -3.27
CA TRP A 127 -9.97 3.75 -4.72
C TRP A 127 -8.65 3.12 -5.16
N ASN A 128 -8.70 2.31 -6.22
CA ASN A 128 -7.53 1.78 -6.91
C ASN A 128 -7.74 1.73 -8.43
N ASP A 129 -6.63 1.70 -9.16
CA ASP A 129 -6.59 1.79 -10.62
C ASP A 129 -6.77 0.44 -11.33
N LEU A 130 -7.40 -0.55 -10.68
CA LEU A 130 -7.57 -1.90 -11.21
C LEU A 130 -6.24 -2.53 -11.65
N ASP A 131 -6.03 -2.65 -12.95
CA ASP A 131 -4.84 -3.18 -13.62
C ASP A 131 -4.01 -2.08 -14.32
N GLY A 132 -4.41 -0.81 -14.19
CA GLY A 132 -3.77 0.36 -14.81
C GLY A 132 -4.24 0.63 -16.24
N THR A 133 -5.24 -0.12 -16.72
CA THR A 133 -5.83 0.12 -18.04
C THR A 133 -6.71 1.37 -18.00
N ALA A 134 -6.54 2.25 -18.99
CA ALA A 134 -7.39 3.41 -19.14
C ALA A 134 -8.86 2.99 -19.36
N GLY A 135 -9.76 3.61 -18.60
CA GLY A 135 -11.18 3.32 -18.64
C GLY A 135 -11.93 4.16 -17.61
N SER A 136 -13.26 4.13 -17.68
CA SER A 136 -14.13 4.83 -16.74
C SER A 136 -14.34 4.06 -15.42
N SER A 137 -13.86 2.83 -15.31
CA SER A 137 -14.03 2.02 -14.10
C SER A 137 -12.81 2.11 -13.18
N ARG A 138 -13.08 2.15 -11.88
CA ARG A 138 -12.07 1.99 -10.81
C ARG A 138 -12.63 1.04 -9.75
N ARG A 139 -11.76 0.47 -8.92
CA ARG A 139 -12.20 -0.40 -7.82
C ARG A 139 -12.15 0.30 -6.49
N LEU A 140 -13.03 -0.15 -5.60
CA LEU A 140 -13.05 0.22 -4.19
C LEU A 140 -12.73 -1.00 -3.32
N ARG A 141 -11.90 -0.78 -2.30
CA ARG A 141 -11.49 -1.79 -1.33
C ARG A 141 -11.53 -1.26 0.11
N GLY A 142 -11.45 -2.18 1.07
CA GLY A 142 -11.33 -1.86 2.50
C GLY A 142 -12.65 -1.71 3.24
N GLY A 143 -13.75 -1.36 2.55
CA GLY A 143 -15.04 -1.09 3.19
C GLY A 143 -15.05 0.26 3.92
N PHE A 144 -16.23 0.73 4.32
CA PHE A 144 -16.37 1.94 5.14
C PHE A 144 -16.98 1.63 6.51
N TRP A 145 -16.94 2.63 7.40
CA TRP A 145 -17.38 2.52 8.80
C TRP A 145 -18.81 1.98 8.99
N GLY A 146 -19.72 2.18 8.02
CA GLY A 146 -21.09 1.69 8.09
C GLY A 146 -21.30 0.26 7.60
N ASN A 147 -20.28 -0.39 7.03
CA ASN A 147 -20.41 -1.76 6.56
C ASN A 147 -20.23 -2.81 7.67
N GLY A 148 -20.81 -4.00 7.47
CA GLY A 148 -20.50 -5.19 8.28
C GLY A 148 -19.15 -5.84 7.94
N SER A 149 -18.71 -6.78 8.79
CA SER A 149 -17.39 -7.43 8.72
C SER A 149 -17.04 -8.03 7.37
N TYR A 150 -18.01 -8.60 6.65
CA TYR A 150 -17.81 -9.15 5.31
C TYR A 150 -17.18 -8.13 4.34
N HIS A 151 -17.64 -6.88 4.36
CA HIS A 151 -17.23 -5.85 3.39
C HIS A 151 -15.84 -5.28 3.67
N VAL A 152 -15.37 -5.40 4.91
CA VAL A 152 -14.02 -4.97 5.34
C VAL A 152 -13.01 -6.11 5.28
N SER A 153 -13.42 -7.29 4.83
CA SER A 153 -12.57 -8.45 4.61
C SER A 153 -11.90 -8.43 3.24
N SER A 154 -10.84 -9.22 3.09
CA SER A 154 -10.08 -9.38 1.84
C SER A 154 -10.90 -9.95 0.68
N SER A 155 -11.96 -10.69 1.00
CA SER A 155 -12.85 -11.31 0.01
C SER A 155 -13.74 -10.30 -0.71
N HIS A 156 -14.03 -9.15 -0.08
CA HIS A 156 -14.92 -8.16 -0.67
C HIS A 156 -14.22 -7.28 -1.71
N ARG A 157 -14.95 -7.03 -2.81
CA ARG A 157 -14.55 -6.16 -3.92
C ARG A 157 -15.78 -5.38 -4.36
N SER A 158 -15.72 -4.06 -4.27
CA SER A 158 -16.79 -3.20 -4.77
C SER A 158 -16.35 -2.50 -6.06
N PHE A 159 -17.27 -2.41 -7.02
CA PHE A 159 -17.09 -1.64 -8.24
C PHE A 159 -17.83 -0.32 -8.06
N ASN A 160 -17.14 0.81 -8.29
CA ASN A 160 -17.85 2.06 -8.53
C ASN A 160 -17.82 2.32 -10.05
N GLY A 161 -18.99 2.58 -10.64
CA GLY A 161 -19.07 3.12 -11.99
C GLY A 161 -18.61 4.58 -11.99
N ASP A 162 -17.86 4.98 -13.01
CA ASP A 162 -17.38 6.34 -13.30
C ASP A 162 -17.01 7.21 -12.07
N PRO A 163 -15.73 7.38 -11.72
CA PRO A 163 -15.30 8.24 -10.62
C PRO A 163 -15.76 9.71 -10.70
N SER A 164 -16.27 10.16 -11.86
CA SER A 164 -16.79 11.51 -12.05
C SER A 164 -18.21 11.74 -11.51
N ILE A 165 -18.90 10.71 -11.01
CA ILE A 165 -20.28 10.81 -10.50
C ILE A 165 -20.41 10.88 -8.96
N GLU A 166 -19.32 11.07 -8.22
CA GLU A 166 -19.34 11.44 -6.78
C GLU A 166 -19.08 12.94 -6.56
#